data_AF-A0A9D6D242-F1
#
_entry.id   AF-A0A9D6D242-F1
#
_cell.length_a   1.000
_cell.length_b   1.000
_cell.length_c   1.000
_cell.angle_alpha   90.00
_cell.angle_beta   90.00
_cell.angle_gamma   90.00
#
_symmetry.space_group_name_H-M   'P 1'
#
loop_
_entity.id
_entity.type
_entity.pdbx_description
1 polymer ?
#
loop_
_entity_poly.entity_id
_entity_poly.type
_entity_poly.pdbx_seq_one_letter_code
_entity_poly.pdbx_strand_id
1 'polypeptide(L)'
;MIRNPRKRGGFRDDAADVAGSDVPWNIILPILISLLVAVVYMTIRTPPIEPEDSALYITSYWDPTISEREVAHPDTSRAELLAREKVSLRDGLSRADIDLWVAYIGTDNSCQVVGYPSSMRQTRLLKLDEDDRGWDGSDVKSDINREVVGARAKALPAGTYWVTTHLYSPRGEYVDEANPIVTRLKIVINQGRPDMFTVTWDVKLTNHGQELGVEFRIDDKGNLIPGSVSKAPSDQIRIATGLRNGGRCNQ
;
A
#
# COMPACT_ATOMS: atom_id res chain seq x y z
N MET A 1 -20.57 61.29 69.99
CA MET A 1 -19.09 61.41 70.09
C MET A 1 -18.53 60.21 69.32
N ILE A 2 -17.68 60.29 68.30
CA ILE A 2 -16.74 61.29 67.77
C ILE A 2 -16.66 61.10 66.24
N ARG A 3 -16.26 62.17 65.54
CA ARG A 3 -16.15 62.35 64.08
C ARG A 3 -14.94 61.59 63.45
N ASN A 4 -15.15 61.06 62.24
CA ASN A 4 -14.42 61.16 60.94
C ASN A 4 -12.98 61.74 60.87
N PRO A 5 -12.22 61.69 59.72
CA PRO A 5 -12.30 60.87 58.46
C PRO A 5 -10.91 60.47 57.83
N ARG A 6 -10.91 59.77 56.66
CA ARG A 6 -10.08 59.93 55.40
C ARG A 6 -9.89 58.58 54.68
N LYS A 7 -10.40 58.37 53.45
CA LYS A 7 -9.97 58.75 52.06
C LYS A 7 -8.86 57.86 51.41
N ARG A 8 -9.31 57.17 50.34
CA ARG A 8 -8.74 56.94 48.98
C ARG A 8 -7.67 55.87 48.70
N GLY A 9 -7.94 55.14 47.61
CA GLY A 9 -7.06 54.33 46.76
C GLY A 9 -7.83 53.07 46.34
N GLY A 10 -8.34 52.87 45.12
CA GLY A 10 -7.80 53.19 43.81
C GLY A 10 -7.48 51.85 43.12
N PHE A 11 -8.50 51.10 42.69
CA PHE A 11 -8.34 49.89 41.88
C PHE A 11 -8.81 50.22 40.46
N ARG A 12 -7.87 50.23 39.52
CA ARG A 12 -8.13 50.33 38.08
C ARG A 12 -8.31 48.91 37.56
N ASP A 13 -9.45 48.68 36.92
CA ASP A 13 -9.68 47.52 36.08
C ASP A 13 -9.02 47.78 34.72
N ASP A 14 -7.83 47.23 34.51
CA ASP A 14 -7.23 47.15 33.18
C ASP A 14 -7.82 45.91 32.47
N ALA A 15 -9.07 46.06 32.00
CA ALA A 15 -9.62 45.16 30.99
C ALA A 15 -9.07 45.61 29.63
N ALA A 16 -8.17 44.81 29.06
CA ALA A 16 -7.72 44.99 27.70
C ALA A 16 -8.94 44.91 26.76
N ASP A 17 -9.26 46.02 26.10
CA ASP A 17 -10.13 46.08 24.94
C ASP A 17 -9.56 45.16 23.85
N VAL A 18 -10.08 43.93 23.80
CA VAL A 18 -9.92 43.08 22.62
C VAL A 18 -10.85 43.68 21.57
N ALA A 19 -10.26 44.46 20.66
CA ALA A 19 -10.91 44.95 19.46
C ALA A 19 -11.53 43.76 18.70
N GLY A 20 -12.82 43.55 18.91
CA GLY A 20 -13.63 42.65 18.09
C GLY A 20 -13.63 43.21 16.68
N SER A 21 -12.84 42.61 15.80
CA SER A 21 -12.96 42.88 14.37
C SER A 21 -14.31 42.32 13.93
N ASP A 22 -15.32 43.20 13.87
CA ASP A 22 -16.61 42.95 13.22
C ASP A 22 -16.38 42.80 11.72
N VAL A 23 -15.73 41.71 11.31
CA VAL A 23 -15.72 41.31 9.91
C VAL A 23 -17.11 40.74 9.63
N PRO A 24 -17.91 41.39 8.77
CA PRO A 24 -19.28 40.95 8.55
C PRO A 24 -19.27 39.52 7.98
N TRP A 25 -20.17 38.68 8.50
CA TRP A 25 -20.35 37.28 8.08
C TRP A 25 -20.49 37.12 6.56
N ASN A 26 -20.99 38.16 5.89
CA ASN A 26 -21.17 38.26 4.45
C ASN A 26 -19.82 38.26 3.68
N ILE A 27 -18.71 38.53 4.35
CA ILE A 27 -17.33 38.46 3.82
C ILE A 27 -16.65 37.16 4.24
N ILE A 28 -16.90 36.67 5.46
CA ILE A 28 -16.28 35.44 5.98
C ILE A 28 -16.82 34.20 5.25
N LEU A 29 -18.14 34.14 5.02
CA LEU A 29 -18.78 32.96 4.45
C LEU A 29 -18.33 32.66 3.00
N PRO A 30 -18.23 33.65 2.08
CA PRO A 30 -17.66 33.41 0.76
C PRO A 30 -16.20 32.95 0.81
N ILE A 31 -15.38 33.51 1.70
CA ILE A 31 -13.97 33.12 1.83
C ILE A 31 -13.86 31.67 2.34
N LEU A 32 -14.66 31.29 3.33
CA LEU A 32 -14.71 29.90 3.82
C LEU A 32 -15.23 28.94 2.75
N ILE A 33 -16.25 29.32 1.97
CA ILE A 33 -16.74 28.50 0.85
C ILE A 33 -15.68 28.40 -0.25
N SER A 34 -14.98 29.49 -0.60
CA SER A 34 -13.89 29.46 -1.59
C SER A 34 -12.70 28.63 -1.11
N LEU A 35 -12.36 28.68 0.19
CA LEU A 35 -11.34 27.83 0.79
C LEU A 35 -11.79 26.38 0.84
N LEU A 36 -13.05 26.10 1.18
CA LEU A 36 -13.60 24.74 1.16
C LEU A 36 -13.64 24.19 -0.27
N VAL A 37 -14.05 24.99 -1.24
CA VAL A 37 -14.04 24.64 -2.67
C VAL A 37 -12.61 24.47 -3.14
N ALA A 38 -11.65 25.32 -2.77
CA ALA A 38 -10.25 25.16 -3.14
C ALA A 38 -9.62 23.92 -2.49
N VAL A 39 -9.93 23.63 -1.22
CA VAL A 39 -9.49 22.40 -0.53
C VAL A 39 -10.12 21.18 -1.20
N VAL A 40 -11.42 21.22 -1.51
CA VAL A 40 -12.14 20.17 -2.26
C VAL A 40 -11.53 20.03 -3.65
N TYR A 41 -11.23 21.11 -4.37
CA TYR A 41 -10.67 21.10 -5.72
C TYR A 41 -9.20 20.67 -5.75
N MET A 42 -8.43 20.97 -4.70
CA MET A 42 -7.08 20.42 -4.49
C MET A 42 -7.12 18.96 -4.00
N THR A 43 -8.22 18.51 -3.40
CA THR A 43 -8.50 17.08 -3.16
C THR A 43 -9.23 16.38 -4.31
N ILE A 44 -9.65 17.12 -5.36
CA ILE A 44 -10.09 16.54 -6.64
C ILE A 44 -8.82 16.04 -7.34
N ARG A 45 -8.51 14.80 -6.99
CA ARG A 45 -8.01 13.75 -7.87
C ARG A 45 -7.01 14.29 -8.88
N THR A 46 -5.72 14.25 -8.52
CA THR A 46 -4.70 13.97 -9.54
C THR A 46 -5.28 12.85 -10.42
N PRO A 47 -5.48 13.10 -11.73
CA PRO A 47 -6.04 12.08 -12.60
C PRO A 47 -5.20 10.82 -12.41
N PRO A 48 -5.84 9.62 -12.35
CA PRO A 48 -5.09 8.39 -12.23
C PRO A 48 -4.00 8.40 -13.29
N ILE A 49 -2.76 8.19 -12.86
CA ILE A 49 -1.66 8.01 -13.80
C ILE A 49 -1.92 6.65 -14.44
N GLU A 50 -2.02 6.64 -15.76
CA GLU A 50 -2.18 5.38 -16.48
C GLU A 50 -0.95 4.49 -16.19
N PRO A 51 -1.11 3.16 -16.09
CA PRO A 51 -0.02 2.26 -15.70
C PRO A 51 1.28 2.45 -16.49
N GLU A 52 1.19 2.79 -17.78
CA GLU A 52 2.31 3.08 -18.67
C GLU A 52 3.07 4.38 -18.34
N ASP A 53 2.44 5.32 -17.66
CA ASP A 53 3.02 6.59 -17.22
C ASP A 53 3.55 6.54 -15.78
N SER A 54 3.28 5.42 -15.08
CA SER A 54 3.66 5.22 -13.70
C SER A 54 5.18 5.11 -13.53
N ALA A 55 5.71 5.81 -12.52
CA ALA A 55 7.13 5.70 -12.15
C ALA A 55 7.47 4.35 -11.49
N LEU A 56 6.46 3.57 -11.08
CA LEU A 56 6.61 2.25 -10.47
C LEU A 56 5.46 1.35 -10.87
N TYR A 57 5.78 0.16 -11.34
CA TYR A 57 4.81 -0.89 -11.59
C TYR A 57 5.34 -2.20 -11.00
N ILE A 58 4.65 -2.68 -9.97
CA ILE A 58 5.01 -3.90 -9.27
C ILE A 58 3.91 -4.91 -9.54
N THR A 59 4.30 -6.09 -9.99
CA THR A 59 3.40 -7.23 -10.13
C THR A 59 3.96 -8.38 -9.32
N SER A 60 3.16 -8.96 -8.43
CA SER A 60 3.34 -10.34 -8.02
C SER A 60 2.50 -11.21 -8.94
N TYR A 61 3.08 -12.31 -9.39
CA TYR A 61 2.32 -13.36 -10.04
C TYR A 61 2.88 -14.69 -9.59
N TRP A 62 2.00 -15.66 -9.36
CA TRP A 62 2.41 -17.01 -9.06
C TRP A 62 3.25 -17.58 -10.23
N ASP A 63 4.44 -18.17 -9.92
CA ASP A 63 5.33 -18.68 -10.96
C ASP A 63 4.66 -19.86 -11.67
N PRO A 64 4.34 -19.70 -12.95
CA PRO A 64 3.58 -20.68 -13.71
C PRO A 64 4.29 -22.02 -13.94
N THR A 65 5.60 -22.09 -13.71
CA THR A 65 6.41 -23.27 -14.03
C THR A 65 6.34 -24.38 -12.96
N ILE A 66 5.60 -24.16 -11.87
CA ILE A 66 5.47 -25.14 -10.79
C ILE A 66 4.21 -25.95 -11.00
N SER A 67 4.39 -27.25 -11.26
CA SER A 67 3.29 -28.19 -11.43
C SER A 67 2.44 -28.25 -10.15
N GLU A 68 1.13 -28.11 -10.28
CA GLU A 68 0.18 -28.35 -9.19
C GLU A 68 0.42 -29.75 -8.59
N ARG A 69 0.31 -29.87 -7.27
CA ARG A 69 0.24 -31.16 -6.58
C ARG A 69 -1.04 -31.20 -5.76
N GLU A 70 -2.02 -31.97 -6.23
CA GLU A 70 -3.21 -32.32 -5.46
C GLU A 70 -2.78 -32.96 -4.13
N VAL A 71 -3.18 -32.36 -3.02
CA VAL A 71 -3.24 -33.09 -1.75
C VAL A 71 -4.60 -33.78 -1.69
N ALA A 72 -4.61 -35.06 -1.33
CA ALA A 72 -5.78 -35.88 -1.14
C ALA A 72 -6.67 -35.35 0.01
N HIS A 73 -7.47 -34.33 -0.27
CA HIS A 73 -8.64 -33.98 0.53
C HIS A 73 -9.91 -34.17 -0.32
N PRO A 74 -10.96 -34.83 0.22
CA PRO A 74 -12.10 -35.36 -0.53
C PRO A 74 -13.13 -34.30 -0.97
N ASP A 75 -12.78 -33.01 -0.91
CA ASP A 75 -13.68 -31.94 -1.36
C ASP A 75 -13.66 -31.88 -2.89
N THR A 76 -14.53 -32.69 -3.48
CA THR A 76 -14.98 -32.59 -4.87
C THR A 76 -15.36 -31.14 -5.19
N SER A 77 -14.61 -30.50 -6.10
CA SER A 77 -15.13 -29.47 -7.03
C SER A 77 -14.09 -28.95 -8.03
N ARG A 78 -12.79 -28.78 -7.69
CA ARG A 78 -11.81 -28.16 -8.61
C ARG A 78 -11.40 -29.05 -9.79
N ALA A 79 -10.97 -30.28 -9.54
CA ALA A 79 -10.64 -31.23 -10.61
C ALA A 79 -11.85 -31.52 -11.53
N GLU A 80 -13.04 -31.60 -10.94
CA GLU A 80 -14.30 -31.79 -11.68
C GLU A 80 -14.67 -30.56 -12.52
N LEU A 81 -14.45 -29.34 -12.00
CA LEU A 81 -14.63 -28.07 -12.72
C LEU A 81 -13.67 -27.97 -13.91
N LEU A 82 -12.38 -28.20 -13.68
CA LEU A 82 -11.35 -28.21 -14.72
C LEU A 82 -11.66 -29.22 -15.82
N ALA A 83 -12.06 -30.43 -15.44
CA ALA A 83 -12.49 -31.48 -16.37
C ALA A 83 -13.76 -31.09 -17.15
N ARG A 84 -14.76 -30.53 -16.47
CA ARG A 84 -16.03 -30.07 -17.07
C ARG A 84 -15.79 -28.96 -18.09
N GLU A 85 -14.93 -28.00 -17.76
CA GLU A 85 -14.64 -26.84 -18.61
C GLU A 85 -13.58 -27.12 -19.66
N LYS A 86 -12.99 -28.33 -19.65
CA LYS A 86 -11.88 -28.74 -20.52
C LYS A 86 -10.70 -27.78 -20.44
N VAL A 87 -10.51 -27.18 -19.27
CA VAL A 87 -9.36 -26.32 -18.98
C VAL A 87 -8.33 -27.22 -18.33
N SER A 88 -7.20 -27.38 -19.00
CA SER A 88 -6.01 -27.94 -18.35
C SER A 88 -5.60 -26.97 -17.23
N LEU A 89 -5.17 -27.50 -16.10
CA LEU A 89 -4.44 -26.70 -15.13
C LEU A 89 -3.28 -25.99 -15.81
N ARG A 90 -3.16 -24.70 -15.52
CA ARG A 90 -2.19 -23.78 -16.08
C ARG A 90 -1.65 -22.94 -14.92
N ASP A 91 -0.37 -22.66 -14.97
CA ASP A 91 0.18 -21.32 -14.92
C ASP A 91 -0.78 -20.25 -14.33
N GLY A 92 -0.71 -20.00 -13.01
CA GLY A 92 -1.42 -18.91 -12.33
C GLY A 92 -2.59 -19.33 -11.44
N LEU A 93 -3.04 -20.58 -11.52
CA LEU A 93 -4.26 -21.04 -10.85
C LEU A 93 -4.06 -21.49 -9.39
N SER A 94 -3.12 -20.94 -8.60
CA SER A 94 -2.89 -21.42 -7.22
C SER A 94 -4.14 -21.28 -6.32
N ARG A 95 -4.32 -22.22 -5.38
CA ARG A 95 -5.36 -22.11 -4.32
C ARG A 95 -4.94 -21.20 -3.18
N ALA A 96 -3.64 -20.94 -3.04
CA ALA A 96 -3.17 -19.93 -2.14
C ALA A 96 -3.52 -18.55 -2.68
N ASP A 97 -3.78 -17.65 -1.74
CA ASP A 97 -3.94 -16.24 -1.93
C ASP A 97 -2.58 -15.57 -1.58
N ILE A 98 -2.09 -14.68 -2.44
CA ILE A 98 -0.75 -14.10 -2.29
C ILE A 98 -0.89 -12.59 -2.36
N ASP A 99 -1.03 -11.99 -1.19
CA ASP A 99 -1.18 -10.55 -1.07
C ASP A 99 0.16 -9.85 -1.35
N LEU A 100 0.08 -8.70 -2.02
CA LEU A 100 1.21 -7.81 -2.25
C LEU A 100 1.14 -6.60 -1.31
N TRP A 101 2.29 -6.30 -0.71
CA TRP A 101 2.50 -5.14 0.14
C TRP A 101 3.66 -4.32 -0.41
N VAL A 102 3.46 -3.01 -0.48
CA VAL A 102 4.54 -2.09 -0.85
C VAL A 102 4.60 -0.97 0.18
N ALA A 103 5.78 -0.80 0.77
CA ALA A 103 6.08 0.29 1.68
C ALA A 103 7.10 1.24 1.05
N TYR A 104 6.87 2.53 1.21
CA TYR A 104 7.83 3.59 0.97
C TYR A 104 8.27 4.18 2.31
N ILE A 105 9.58 4.30 2.50
CA ILE A 105 10.23 4.89 3.66
C ILE A 105 11.06 6.08 3.16
N GLY A 106 10.57 7.28 3.44
CA GLY A 106 11.24 8.52 3.07
C GLY A 106 12.47 8.80 3.90
N THR A 107 13.37 9.63 3.36
CA THR A 107 14.56 10.13 4.07
C THR A 107 14.21 11.04 5.25
N ASP A 108 12.96 11.53 5.30
CA ASP A 108 12.36 12.33 6.36
C ASP A 108 11.59 11.49 7.39
N ASN A 109 11.76 10.16 7.36
CA ASN A 109 11.00 9.18 8.14
C ASN A 109 9.49 9.16 7.84
N SER A 110 9.05 9.75 6.71
CA SER A 110 7.70 9.52 6.23
C SER A 110 7.54 8.06 5.80
N CYS A 111 6.34 7.52 6.02
CA CYS A 111 6.02 6.13 5.76
C CYS A 111 4.69 6.06 5.02
N GLN A 112 4.67 5.41 3.87
CA GLN A 112 3.46 5.16 3.11
C GLN A 112 3.41 3.69 2.76
N VAL A 113 2.30 3.04 3.06
CA VAL A 113 2.13 1.60 2.87
C VAL A 113 0.86 1.35 2.09
N VAL A 114 0.94 0.46 1.12
CA VAL A 114 -0.21 -0.04 0.39
C VAL A 114 -0.27 -1.57 0.45
N GLY A 115 -1.47 -2.13 0.49
CA GLY A 115 -1.74 -3.57 0.42
C GLY A 115 -3.21 -3.90 0.60
N TYR A 116 -3.52 -5.19 0.73
CA TYR A 116 -4.88 -5.76 0.65
C TYR A 116 -5.98 -5.07 1.49
N PRO A 117 -5.79 -4.73 2.79
CA PRO A 117 -6.88 -4.21 3.60
C PRO A 117 -7.48 -2.95 3.00
N SER A 118 -8.81 -2.84 3.02
CA SER A 118 -9.54 -1.74 2.35
C SER A 118 -9.07 -0.33 2.74
N SER A 119 -8.57 -0.15 3.96
CA SER A 119 -8.00 1.11 4.45
C SER A 119 -6.58 1.43 3.94
N MET A 120 -5.89 0.45 3.35
CA MET A 120 -4.51 0.54 2.87
C MET A 120 -4.39 0.32 1.36
N ARG A 121 -5.48 0.39 0.58
CA ARG A 121 -5.41 0.18 -0.89
C ARG A 121 -4.82 1.36 -1.65
N GLN A 122 -4.66 2.52 -1.02
CA GLN A 122 -4.04 3.68 -1.65
C GLN A 122 -3.44 4.63 -0.62
N THR A 123 -2.36 5.29 -1.02
CA THR A 123 -1.73 6.40 -0.32
C THR A 123 -1.60 7.58 -1.28
N ARG A 124 -0.86 8.63 -0.89
CA ARG A 124 -0.53 9.74 -1.81
C ARG A 124 0.39 9.27 -2.93
N LEU A 125 1.29 8.32 -2.64
CA LEU A 125 2.33 7.85 -3.57
C LEU A 125 1.96 6.55 -4.28
N LEU A 126 1.27 5.63 -3.62
CA LEU A 126 1.09 4.25 -4.07
C LEU A 126 -0.40 3.90 -4.18
N LYS A 127 -0.73 2.94 -5.04
CA LYS A 127 -2.07 2.38 -5.19
C LYS A 127 -1.99 0.90 -5.51
N LEU A 128 -2.86 0.12 -4.87
CA LEU A 128 -3.17 -1.25 -5.27
C LEU A 128 -4.18 -1.17 -6.42
N ASP A 129 -3.69 -1.39 -7.65
CA ASP A 129 -4.46 -1.26 -8.89
C ASP A 129 -5.26 -2.52 -9.21
N GLU A 130 -4.69 -3.68 -8.90
CA GLU A 130 -5.30 -5.00 -9.08
C GLU A 130 -5.04 -5.81 -7.82
N ASP A 131 -6.09 -6.51 -7.38
CA ASP A 131 -6.09 -7.38 -6.21
C ASP A 131 -7.05 -8.51 -6.53
N ASP A 132 -6.51 -9.71 -6.59
CA ASP A 132 -7.27 -10.93 -6.78
C ASP A 132 -7.06 -11.83 -5.56
N ARG A 133 -7.96 -12.80 -5.38
CA ARG A 133 -7.96 -13.65 -4.17
C ARG A 133 -7.41 -15.04 -4.45
N GLY A 134 -6.68 -15.18 -5.56
CA GLY A 134 -6.44 -16.47 -6.21
C GLY A 134 -7.75 -17.24 -6.49
N TRP A 135 -7.67 -18.56 -6.46
CA TRP A 135 -8.78 -19.45 -6.86
C TRP A 135 -10.02 -19.36 -5.95
N ASP A 136 -11.14 -18.87 -6.51
CA ASP A 136 -12.40 -18.78 -5.78
C ASP A 136 -13.28 -20.03 -5.92
N GLY A 137 -13.05 -20.84 -6.96
CA GLY A 137 -13.73 -22.10 -7.25
C GLY A 137 -14.99 -21.97 -8.11
N SER A 138 -15.28 -20.79 -8.67
CA SER A 138 -16.48 -20.53 -9.46
C SER A 138 -16.21 -20.41 -10.97
N ASP A 139 -15.06 -19.86 -11.39
CA ASP A 139 -14.67 -19.75 -12.80
C ASP A 139 -13.16 -19.90 -12.98
N VAL A 140 -12.77 -20.99 -13.63
CA VAL A 140 -11.37 -21.37 -13.86
C VAL A 140 -10.60 -20.32 -14.69
N LYS A 141 -11.31 -19.53 -15.51
CA LYS A 141 -10.70 -18.58 -16.45
C LYS A 141 -10.44 -17.20 -15.85
N SER A 142 -11.00 -16.92 -14.68
CA SER A 142 -10.78 -15.67 -13.93
C SER A 142 -9.81 -15.81 -12.75
N ASP A 143 -9.43 -17.04 -12.40
CA ASP A 143 -8.70 -17.36 -11.16
C ASP A 143 -7.17 -17.25 -11.32
N ILE A 144 -6.67 -16.06 -11.68
CA ILE A 144 -5.23 -15.77 -11.59
C ILE A 144 -4.93 -15.31 -10.15
N ASN A 145 -3.74 -15.62 -9.63
CA ASN A 145 -3.19 -14.98 -8.44
C ASN A 145 -2.13 -13.94 -8.84
N ARG A 146 -2.56 -12.69 -8.93
CA ARG A 146 -1.88 -11.52 -9.44
C ARG A 146 -2.32 -10.25 -8.72
N GLU A 147 -1.34 -9.62 -8.07
CA GLU A 147 -1.51 -8.30 -7.49
C GLU A 147 -0.70 -7.27 -8.25
N VAL A 148 -1.22 -6.05 -8.34
CA VAL A 148 -0.54 -4.93 -8.99
C VAL A 148 -0.52 -3.71 -8.09
N VAL A 149 0.69 -3.21 -7.82
CA VAL A 149 0.88 -1.90 -7.18
C VAL A 149 1.53 -0.93 -8.16
N GLY A 150 0.86 0.20 -8.37
CA GLY A 150 1.34 1.33 -9.15
C GLY A 150 1.75 2.52 -8.29
N ALA A 151 2.65 3.37 -8.83
CA ALA A 151 2.86 4.71 -8.31
C ALA A 151 1.81 5.68 -8.88
N ARG A 152 1.34 6.57 -8.01
CA ARG A 152 0.47 7.71 -8.34
C ARG A 152 1.28 8.97 -8.67
N ALA A 153 2.58 8.81 -8.93
CA ALA A 153 3.50 9.88 -9.24
C ALA A 153 4.27 9.58 -10.53
N LYS A 154 4.56 10.66 -11.28
CA LYS A 154 5.43 10.58 -12.46
C LYS A 154 6.90 10.42 -12.09
N ALA A 155 7.31 10.65 -10.85
CA ALA A 155 8.66 10.36 -10.40
C ALA A 155 8.58 9.80 -8.98
N LEU A 156 9.41 8.81 -8.67
CA LEU A 156 9.50 8.27 -7.32
C LEU A 156 10.29 9.22 -6.42
N PRO A 157 9.80 9.56 -5.21
CA PRO A 157 10.61 10.27 -4.24
C PRO A 157 11.75 9.39 -3.75
N ALA A 158 12.87 10.05 -3.39
CA ALA A 158 14.01 9.40 -2.77
C ALA A 158 13.62 8.68 -1.49
N GLY A 159 14.24 7.52 -1.26
CA GLY A 159 13.97 6.71 -0.08
C GLY A 159 14.16 5.22 -0.34
N THR A 160 13.71 4.43 0.61
CA THR A 160 13.73 2.96 0.53
C THR A 160 12.32 2.47 0.20
N TYR A 161 12.22 1.51 -0.71
CA TYR A 161 11.00 0.84 -1.06
C TYR A 161 11.13 -0.63 -0.69
N TRP A 162 10.13 -1.14 0.01
CA TRP A 162 10.00 -2.55 0.34
C TRP A 162 8.84 -3.13 -0.43
N VAL A 163 9.07 -4.27 -1.08
CA VAL A 163 8.07 -5.01 -1.84
C VAL A 163 8.02 -6.42 -1.29
N THR A 164 6.88 -6.78 -0.73
CA THR A 164 6.72 -8.01 0.05
C THR A 164 5.49 -8.75 -0.39
N THR A 165 5.63 -10.06 -0.52
CA THR A 165 4.48 -10.95 -0.68
C THR A 165 4.18 -11.64 0.63
N HIS A 166 2.89 -11.77 0.92
CA HIS A 166 2.38 -12.48 2.08
C HIS A 166 1.63 -13.71 1.59
N LEU A 167 1.97 -14.89 2.13
CA LEU A 167 1.21 -16.10 1.83
C LEU A 167 -0.03 -16.18 2.73
N TYR A 168 -1.20 -15.86 2.18
CA TYR A 168 -2.49 -16.13 2.78
C TYR A 168 -3.02 -17.45 2.20
N SER A 169 -2.96 -18.57 2.93
CA SER A 169 -3.50 -19.85 2.42
C SER A 169 -4.66 -20.32 3.29
N PRO A 170 -5.81 -19.62 3.28
CA PRO A 170 -7.01 -20.04 4.01
C PRO A 170 -7.63 -21.33 3.41
N ARG A 171 -7.20 -21.76 2.21
CA ARG A 171 -7.86 -22.79 1.40
C ARG A 171 -7.03 -24.06 1.15
N GLY A 172 -6.06 -24.36 2.02
CA GLY A 172 -5.52 -25.72 2.14
C GLY A 172 -4.44 -26.11 1.14
N GLU A 173 -3.72 -25.15 0.55
CA GLU A 173 -2.46 -25.47 -0.13
C GLU A 173 -1.38 -25.72 0.94
N TYR A 174 -0.93 -26.97 1.05
CA TYR A 174 0.12 -27.35 2.00
C TYR A 174 1.46 -26.83 1.50
N VAL A 175 2.15 -26.09 2.36
CA VAL A 175 3.47 -25.53 2.08
C VAL A 175 4.49 -26.04 3.08
N ASP A 176 5.64 -26.44 2.57
CA ASP A 176 6.82 -26.78 3.37
C ASP A 176 8.11 -26.46 2.60
N GLU A 177 9.27 -26.75 3.19
CA GLU A 177 10.57 -26.51 2.56
C GLU A 177 10.78 -27.32 1.26
N ALA A 178 10.17 -28.50 1.15
CA ALA A 178 10.28 -29.36 -0.02
C ALA A 178 9.34 -28.92 -1.15
N ASN A 179 8.26 -28.20 -0.80
CA ASN A 179 7.20 -27.76 -1.71
C ASN A 179 6.83 -26.29 -1.41
N PRO A 180 7.73 -25.32 -1.70
CA PRO A 180 7.41 -23.90 -1.55
C PRO A 180 6.43 -23.45 -2.63
N ILE A 181 5.55 -22.52 -2.26
CA ILE A 181 4.87 -21.66 -3.24
C ILE A 181 5.88 -20.63 -3.73
N VAL A 182 5.99 -20.47 -5.05
CA VAL A 182 6.88 -19.45 -5.64
C VAL A 182 6.04 -18.38 -6.31
N THR A 183 6.24 -17.15 -5.88
CA THR A 183 5.71 -15.97 -6.54
C THR A 183 6.85 -15.18 -7.14
N ARG A 184 6.68 -14.71 -8.37
CA ARG A 184 7.65 -13.85 -9.04
C ARG A 184 7.21 -12.40 -8.89
N LEU A 185 8.06 -11.62 -8.24
CA LEU A 185 7.96 -10.17 -8.20
C LEU A 185 8.62 -9.60 -9.46
N LYS A 186 7.88 -8.80 -10.22
CA LYS A 186 8.41 -7.96 -11.30
C LYS A 186 8.21 -6.50 -10.89
N ILE A 187 9.32 -5.79 -10.73
CA ILE A 187 9.34 -4.37 -10.34
C ILE A 187 9.90 -3.60 -11.52
N VAL A 188 9.07 -2.76 -12.14
CA VAL A 188 9.47 -1.86 -13.21
C VAL A 188 9.50 -0.44 -12.65
N ILE A 189 10.64 0.23 -12.80
CA ILE A 189 10.86 1.62 -12.38
C ILE A 189 11.01 2.45 -13.64
N ASN A 190 10.34 3.60 -13.70
CA ASN A 190 10.41 4.57 -14.80
C ASN A 190 10.08 3.92 -16.17
N GLN A 191 9.00 3.14 -16.23
CA GLN A 191 8.58 2.44 -17.46
C GLN A 191 8.50 3.40 -18.66
N GLY A 192 9.05 2.95 -19.81
CA GLY A 192 9.03 3.74 -21.04
C GLY A 192 10.00 4.93 -21.09
N ARG A 193 10.90 5.06 -20.11
CA ARG A 193 11.86 6.17 -20.02
C ARG A 193 13.31 5.71 -20.19
N PRO A 194 14.26 6.60 -20.53
CA PRO A 194 15.66 6.24 -20.74
C PRO A 194 16.34 5.61 -19.51
N ASP A 195 15.84 5.92 -18.32
CA ASP A 195 16.28 5.47 -17.01
C ASP A 195 15.44 4.29 -16.48
N MET A 196 14.69 3.62 -17.36
CA MET A 196 13.89 2.45 -17.00
C MET A 196 14.77 1.34 -16.39
N PHE A 197 14.28 0.77 -15.30
CA PHE A 197 14.89 -0.40 -14.67
C PHE A 197 13.84 -1.51 -14.45
N THR A 198 14.26 -2.78 -14.53
CA THR A 198 13.41 -3.92 -14.19
C THR A 198 14.15 -4.86 -13.25
N VAL A 199 13.57 -5.08 -12.06
CA VAL A 199 13.98 -6.14 -11.13
C VAL A 199 12.99 -7.29 -11.27
N THR A 200 13.50 -8.51 -11.38
CA THR A 200 12.70 -9.72 -11.20
C THR A 200 13.24 -10.48 -10.00
N TRP A 201 12.37 -10.92 -9.11
CA TRP A 201 12.74 -11.63 -7.89
C TRP A 201 11.77 -12.78 -7.60
N ASP A 202 12.28 -14.00 -7.53
CA ASP A 202 11.48 -15.17 -7.17
C ASP A 202 11.47 -15.32 -5.64
N VAL A 203 10.27 -15.27 -5.06
CA VAL A 203 10.02 -15.39 -3.63
C VAL A 203 9.46 -16.77 -3.34
N LYS A 204 10.18 -17.55 -2.53
CA LYS A 204 9.78 -18.90 -2.12
C LYS A 204 9.15 -18.85 -0.73
N LEU A 205 7.85 -19.12 -0.66
CA LEU A 205 7.03 -19.12 0.54
C LEU A 205 6.79 -20.57 0.97
N THR A 206 7.33 -20.95 2.12
CA THR A 206 7.32 -22.32 2.68
C THR A 206 6.39 -22.46 3.87
N ASN A 207 5.83 -21.36 4.39
CA ASN A 207 4.96 -21.38 5.57
C ASN A 207 3.76 -20.47 5.39
N HIS A 208 2.60 -20.89 5.89
CA HIS A 208 1.43 -20.02 5.97
C HIS A 208 1.75 -18.75 6.79
N GLY A 209 1.31 -17.59 6.31
CA GLY A 209 1.54 -16.29 6.96
C GLY A 209 2.98 -15.80 6.83
N GLN A 210 3.81 -16.45 6.01
CA GLN A 210 5.16 -15.99 5.74
C GLN A 210 5.15 -14.74 4.87
N GLU A 211 6.01 -13.79 5.23
CA GLU A 211 6.25 -12.56 4.49
C GLU A 211 7.70 -12.51 4.02
N LEU A 212 7.91 -12.41 2.72
CA LEU A 212 9.23 -12.31 2.11
C LEU A 212 9.21 -11.33 0.96
N GLY A 213 10.34 -10.67 0.72
CA GLY A 213 10.36 -9.60 -0.25
C GLY A 213 11.75 -9.12 -0.62
N VAL A 214 11.75 -8.04 -1.38
CA VAL A 214 12.92 -7.33 -1.87
C VAL A 214 12.80 -5.87 -1.47
N GLU A 215 13.93 -5.27 -1.13
CA GLU A 215 14.05 -3.83 -0.93
C GLU A 215 14.92 -3.22 -2.01
N PHE A 216 14.70 -1.94 -2.30
CA PHE A 216 15.54 -1.14 -3.19
C PHE A 216 15.50 0.33 -2.79
N ARG A 217 16.47 1.11 -3.26
CA ARG A 217 16.56 2.54 -2.95
C ARG A 217 16.47 3.41 -4.19
N ILE A 218 15.74 4.50 -4.07
CA ILE A 218 15.60 5.54 -5.09
C ILE A 218 16.40 6.78 -4.68
N ASP A 219 17.13 7.37 -5.62
CA ASP A 219 17.89 8.61 -5.44
C ASP A 219 17.01 9.87 -5.50
N ASP A 220 17.62 11.04 -5.34
CA ASP A 220 16.96 12.36 -5.41
C ASP A 220 16.44 12.72 -6.81
N LYS A 221 16.83 11.97 -7.84
CA LYS A 221 16.39 12.14 -9.23
C LYS A 221 15.27 11.16 -9.61
N GLY A 222 14.87 10.28 -8.71
CA GLY A 222 13.86 9.26 -8.97
C GLY A 222 14.39 8.01 -9.68
N ASN A 223 15.71 7.80 -9.69
CA ASN A 223 16.34 6.62 -10.27
C ASN A 223 16.65 5.56 -9.21
N LEU A 224 16.67 4.30 -9.65
CA LEU A 224 17.23 3.22 -8.82
C LEU A 224 18.70 3.47 -8.53
N ILE A 225 19.07 3.42 -7.25
CA ILE A 225 20.48 3.45 -6.83
C ILE A 225 21.12 2.10 -7.21
N PRO A 226 22.17 2.08 -8.05
CA PRO A 226 22.83 0.83 -8.44
C PRO A 226 23.32 0.04 -7.24
N GLY A 227 23.05 -1.27 -7.22
CA GLY A 227 23.45 -2.16 -6.12
C GLY A 227 22.61 -2.05 -4.85
N SER A 228 21.54 -1.24 -4.84
CA SER A 228 20.65 -1.12 -3.67
C SER A 228 19.60 -2.21 -3.53
N VAL A 229 19.48 -3.11 -4.51
CA VAL A 229 18.48 -4.18 -4.50
C VAL A 229 18.96 -5.32 -3.61
N SER A 230 18.25 -5.59 -2.52
CA SER A 230 18.58 -6.62 -1.54
C SER A 230 17.32 -7.32 -1.04
N LYS A 231 17.49 -8.46 -0.35
CA LYS A 231 16.37 -9.12 0.33
C LYS A 231 15.81 -8.18 1.42
N ALA A 232 14.50 -7.99 1.45
CA ALA A 232 13.85 -7.18 2.49
C ALA A 232 13.94 -7.88 3.86
N PRO A 233 14.05 -7.13 4.98
CA PRO A 233 13.97 -7.68 6.32
C PRO A 233 12.60 -8.33 6.57
N SER A 234 12.58 -9.62 6.92
CA SER A 234 11.33 -10.40 7.10
C SER A 234 10.56 -10.10 8.39
N ASP A 235 11.18 -9.39 9.34
CA ASP A 235 10.63 -9.06 10.65
C ASP A 235 10.07 -7.64 10.75
N GLN A 236 10.43 -6.76 9.81
CA GLN A 236 10.05 -5.34 9.83
C GLN A 236 8.72 -5.05 9.12
N ILE A 237 8.23 -5.99 8.33
CA ILE A 237 6.98 -5.89 7.59
C ILE A 237 6.02 -6.83 8.31
N ARG A 238 5.51 -6.40 9.47
CA ARG A 238 4.31 -7.00 10.08
C ARG A 238 3.12 -6.13 9.78
N ILE A 239 2.96 -5.81 8.50
CA ILE A 239 1.93 -4.86 8.05
C ILE A 239 0.55 -5.54 8.09
N ALA A 240 0.50 -6.87 7.93
CA ALA A 240 -0.72 -7.65 7.81
C ALA A 240 -1.48 -7.96 9.12
N THR A 241 -0.87 -7.86 10.31
CA THR A 241 -1.48 -8.44 11.54
C THR A 241 -2.37 -7.51 12.37
N GLY A 242 -2.74 -6.33 11.86
CA GLY A 242 -3.80 -5.54 12.50
C GLY A 242 -3.51 -5.09 13.94
N LEU A 243 -2.24 -4.80 14.28
CA LEU A 243 -1.96 -4.05 15.49
C LEU A 243 -2.61 -2.67 15.35
N ARG A 244 -3.53 -2.38 16.28
CA ARG A 244 -4.49 -1.26 16.32
C ARG A 244 -3.91 0.17 16.27
N ASN A 245 -2.63 0.32 15.96
CA ASN A 245 -1.98 1.60 15.68
C ASN A 245 -1.48 1.55 14.24
N GLY A 246 -2.29 2.07 13.31
CA GLY A 246 -1.95 2.14 11.89
C GLY A 246 -0.54 2.71 11.69
N GLY A 247 0.29 1.95 10.96
CA GLY A 247 1.66 2.32 10.66
C GLY A 247 2.65 1.81 11.69
N ARG A 248 3.72 1.19 11.19
CA ARG A 248 5.08 1.55 11.60
C ARG A 248 6.06 1.01 10.55
N CYS A 249 6.56 1.90 9.71
CA CYS A 249 7.90 1.77 9.14
C CYS A 249 8.89 2.04 10.27
N ASN A 250 9.22 1.04 11.08
CA ASN A 250 10.29 1.18 12.07
C ASN A 250 11.61 0.82 11.39
N GLN A 251 12.59 1.71 11.48
CA GLN A 251 14.00 1.41 11.24
C GLN A 251 14.52 0.42 12.29
#